data_AF-A0A6I6JUK5-F1
#
_entry.id   AF-A0A6I6JUK5-F1
#
_cell.length_a   1.000
_cell.length_b   1.000
_cell.length_c   1.000
_cell.angle_alpha   90.00
_cell.angle_beta   90.00
_cell.angle_gamma   90.00
#
_symmetry.space_group_name_H-M   'P 1'
#
loop_
_entity.id
_entity.type
_entity.pdbx_description
1 polymer ?
#
loop_
_entity_poly.entity_id
_entity_poly.type
_entity_poly.pdbx_seq_one_letter_code
_entity_poly.pdbx_strand_id
1 'polypeptide(L)'
;MIYHFKIQSQESTDFHLEIQLDEKHTFFDFHKTIQNCLGFESYQLASFFISDKMWRKQKEISMLDLGFNGAAYFIMQKTKLSELINSKEQKLIYTFDFFNDRSFYIELTGIIMERNLNEPLVTLKEGKSPVQILGDDTNERELSTIREEEVYMDFGELEDYTEIFGEMDDF
;
A
#
# COMPACT_ATOMS: atom_id res chain seq x y z
N MET A 1 -6.43 22.51 -7.92
CA MET A 1 -6.49 21.86 -9.26
C MET A 1 -6.71 20.38 -9.02
N ILE A 2 -7.51 19.70 -9.83
CA ILE A 2 -7.75 18.25 -9.66
C ILE A 2 -7.00 17.47 -10.73
N TYR A 3 -6.18 16.52 -10.30
CA TYR A 3 -5.50 15.54 -11.14
C TYR A 3 -6.34 14.29 -11.28
N HIS A 4 -6.43 13.78 -12.51
CA HIS A 4 -7.06 12.50 -12.83
C HIS A 4 -5.97 11.49 -13.19
N PHE A 5 -5.84 10.46 -12.36
CA PHE A 5 -4.88 9.38 -12.56
C PHE A 5 -5.59 8.11 -13.00
N LYS A 6 -5.00 7.45 -13.99
CA LYS A 6 -5.33 6.07 -14.38
C LYS A 6 -4.25 5.15 -13.85
N ILE A 7 -4.64 4.04 -13.26
CA ILE A 7 -3.77 3.05 -12.63
C ILE A 7 -4.03 1.69 -13.28
N GLN A 8 -2.95 1.02 -13.67
CA GLN A 8 -2.98 -0.28 -14.33
C GLN A 8 -1.97 -1.21 -13.69
N SER A 9 -2.25 -2.52 -13.77
CA SER A 9 -1.35 -3.57 -13.31
C SER A 9 -0.77 -4.31 -14.50
N GLN A 10 0.49 -4.76 -14.39
CA GLN A 10 1.07 -5.65 -15.41
C GLN A 10 0.63 -7.11 -15.23
N GLU A 11 0.32 -7.52 -14.01
CA GLU A 11 -0.09 -8.90 -13.70
C GLU A 11 -1.59 -9.16 -13.89
N SER A 12 -2.42 -8.12 -13.82
CA SER A 12 -3.86 -8.20 -14.09
C SER A 12 -4.23 -7.20 -15.18
N THR A 13 -4.49 -7.74 -16.37
CA THR A 13 -4.79 -6.95 -17.58
C THR A 13 -6.21 -6.38 -17.58
N ASP A 14 -7.10 -6.97 -16.80
CA ASP A 14 -8.48 -6.52 -16.59
C ASP A 14 -8.58 -5.44 -15.50
N PHE A 15 -7.56 -5.28 -14.66
CA PHE A 15 -7.56 -4.28 -13.59
C PHE A 15 -7.40 -2.85 -14.13
N HIS A 16 -8.39 -2.02 -13.81
CA HIS A 16 -8.39 -0.61 -14.17
C HIS A 16 -8.94 0.21 -12.99
N LEU A 17 -8.15 1.17 -12.54
CA LEU A 17 -8.50 2.03 -11.41
C LEU A 17 -8.26 3.49 -11.78
N GLU A 18 -9.24 4.35 -11.52
CA GLU A 18 -9.12 5.78 -11.71
C GLU A 18 -9.34 6.53 -10.40
N ILE A 19 -8.43 7.46 -10.11
CA ILE A 19 -8.43 8.24 -8.88
C ILE A 19 -8.25 9.72 -9.22
N GLN A 20 -9.07 10.55 -8.58
CA GLN A 20 -8.94 11.99 -8.60
C GLN A 20 -8.33 12.49 -7.29
N LEU A 21 -7.31 13.33 -7.39
CA LEU A 21 -6.67 13.99 -6.25
C LEU A 21 -6.50 15.49 -6.53
N ASP A 22 -6.75 16.32 -5.53
CA ASP A 22 -6.29 17.71 -5.57
C ASP A 22 -4.76 17.80 -5.56
N GLU A 23 -4.21 18.81 -6.25
CA GLU A 23 -2.79 19.12 -6.33
C GLU A 23 -2.12 19.29 -4.94
N LYS A 24 -2.90 19.71 -3.93
CA LYS A 24 -2.44 19.93 -2.56
C LYS A 24 -2.30 18.65 -1.75
N HIS A 25 -2.91 17.55 -2.19
CA HIS A 25 -2.74 16.26 -1.53
C HIS A 25 -1.30 15.79 -1.62
N THR A 26 -0.91 15.00 -0.63
CA THR A 26 0.40 14.38 -0.55
C THR A 26 0.43 13.07 -1.33
N PHE A 27 1.64 12.60 -1.65
CA PHE A 27 1.79 11.24 -2.18
C PHE A 27 1.34 10.19 -1.15
N PHE A 28 1.33 10.51 0.15
CA PHE A 28 0.80 9.62 1.17
C PHE A 28 -0.73 9.49 1.12
N ASP A 29 -1.44 10.58 0.81
CA ASP A 29 -2.89 10.53 0.57
C ASP A 29 -3.19 9.67 -0.66
N PHE A 30 -2.35 9.77 -1.69
CA PHE A 30 -2.47 8.92 -2.87
C PHE A 30 -2.23 7.44 -2.52
N HIS A 31 -1.15 7.13 -1.80
CA HIS A 31 -0.86 5.78 -1.31
C HIS A 31 -2.04 5.21 -0.52
N LYS A 32 -2.55 5.94 0.49
CA LYS A 32 -3.70 5.51 1.29
C LYS A 32 -4.93 5.24 0.44
N THR A 33 -5.20 6.09 -0.55
CA THR A 33 -6.36 5.91 -1.43
C THR A 33 -6.23 4.62 -2.24
N ILE A 34 -5.04 4.32 -2.77
CA ILE A 34 -4.77 3.06 -3.48
C ILE A 34 -4.94 1.88 -2.52
N GLN A 35 -4.29 1.89 -1.35
CA GLN A 35 -4.36 0.78 -0.40
C GLN A 35 -5.79 0.50 0.05
N ASN A 36 -6.53 1.54 0.48
CA ASN A 36 -7.92 1.42 0.92
C ASN A 36 -8.82 0.91 -0.21
N CYS A 37 -8.62 1.39 -1.45
CA CYS A 37 -9.39 0.94 -2.61
C CYS A 37 -9.17 -0.54 -2.93
N LEU A 38 -7.97 -1.07 -2.65
CA LEU A 38 -7.58 -2.44 -2.93
C LEU A 38 -7.74 -3.39 -1.75
N GLY A 39 -8.04 -2.89 -0.55
CA GLY A 39 -8.08 -3.70 0.67
C GLY A 39 -6.68 -4.13 1.12
N PHE A 40 -5.65 -3.35 0.78
CA PHE A 40 -4.28 -3.65 1.17
C PHE A 40 -3.97 -3.08 2.55
N GLU A 41 -3.09 -3.78 3.26
CA GLU A 41 -2.53 -3.37 4.54
C GLU A 41 -1.57 -2.19 4.38
N SER A 42 -1.88 -1.08 5.06
CA SER A 42 -1.16 0.19 4.91
C SER A 42 0.24 0.24 5.53
N TYR A 43 0.66 -0.80 6.28
CA TYR A 43 1.97 -0.84 6.94
C TYR A 43 3.08 -1.41 6.05
N GLN A 44 2.73 -2.01 4.90
CA GLN A 44 3.71 -2.53 3.98
C GLN A 44 4.45 -1.41 3.25
N LEU A 45 5.73 -1.64 2.98
CA LEU A 45 6.59 -0.65 2.33
C LEU A 45 6.18 -0.42 0.88
N ALA A 46 6.07 0.85 0.52
CA ALA A 46 5.81 1.27 -0.85
C ALA A 46 6.64 2.50 -1.23
N SER A 47 6.90 2.68 -2.51
CA SER A 47 7.48 3.90 -3.10
C SER A 47 6.76 4.28 -4.39
N PHE A 48 6.57 5.58 -4.60
CA PHE A 48 6.28 6.11 -5.93
C PHE A 48 7.59 6.46 -6.63
N PHE A 49 7.60 6.35 -7.96
CA PHE A 49 8.70 6.78 -8.79
C PHE A 49 8.17 7.68 -9.89
N ILE A 50 8.71 8.91 -10.00
CA ILE A 50 8.56 9.69 -11.22
C ILE A 50 9.29 8.93 -12.33
N SER A 51 8.60 8.68 -13.43
CA SER A 51 9.16 7.97 -14.58
C SER A 51 9.15 8.81 -15.84
N ASP A 52 10.01 8.45 -16.78
CA ASP A 52 9.99 9.04 -18.12
C ASP A 52 8.93 8.38 -19.02
N LYS A 53 8.86 8.80 -20.29
CA LYS A 53 7.90 8.25 -21.25
C LYS A 53 8.06 6.75 -21.50
N MET A 54 9.24 6.18 -21.20
CA MET A 54 9.60 4.78 -21.35
C MET A 54 9.49 4.00 -20.03
N TRP A 55 8.83 4.54 -19.00
CA TRP A 55 8.67 3.90 -17.69
C TRP A 55 9.99 3.62 -16.96
N ARG A 56 11.04 4.42 -17.21
CA ARG A 56 12.29 4.33 -16.45
C ARG A 56 12.19 5.18 -15.20
N LYS A 57 12.40 4.57 -14.02
CA LYS A 57 12.40 5.24 -12.70
C LYS A 57 13.47 6.34 -12.66
N GLN A 58 13.09 7.56 -12.28
CA GLN A 58 13.99 8.73 -12.21
C GLN A 58 14.13 9.30 -10.80
N LYS A 59 13.00 9.54 -10.13
CA LYS A 59 12.98 10.10 -8.77
C LYS A 59 12.08 9.25 -7.90
N GLU A 60 12.60 8.82 -6.76
CA GLU A 60 11.83 8.07 -5.77
C GLU A 60 11.16 9.01 -4.77
N ILE A 61 9.92 8.69 -4.41
CA ILE A 61 9.16 9.24 -3.30
C ILE A 61 8.83 8.07 -2.38
N SER A 62 9.61 7.91 -1.32
CA SER A 62 9.53 6.75 -0.43
C SER A 62 8.53 6.97 0.70
N MET A 63 7.91 5.88 1.16
CA MET A 63 7.12 5.89 2.39
C MET A 63 8.00 6.10 3.63
N LEU A 64 9.23 5.58 3.62
CA LEU A 64 10.17 5.72 4.72
C LEU A 64 11.07 6.96 4.55
N ASP A 65 11.38 7.60 5.67
CA ASP A 65 12.46 8.56 5.73
C ASP A 65 13.78 7.80 5.89
N LEU A 66 14.50 7.62 4.79
CA LEU A 66 15.78 6.90 4.78
C LEU A 66 16.94 7.72 5.35
N GLY A 67 16.73 9.00 5.73
CA GLY A 67 17.68 9.79 6.52
C GLY A 67 19.08 9.99 5.91
N PHE A 68 19.31 9.65 4.64
CA PHE A 68 20.63 9.73 4.02
C PHE A 68 20.98 11.18 3.66
N ASN A 69 21.92 11.76 4.43
CA ASN A 69 22.48 13.09 4.23
C ASN A 69 23.25 13.18 2.91
N GLY A 70 22.59 13.60 1.82
CA GLY A 70 23.29 14.02 0.61
C GLY A 70 22.47 14.08 -0.68
N ALA A 71 21.39 13.31 -0.79
CA ALA A 71 20.49 13.37 -1.95
C ALA A 71 19.14 13.99 -1.57
N ALA A 72 18.49 14.66 -2.52
CA ALA A 72 17.12 15.14 -2.34
C ALA A 72 16.18 13.93 -2.26
N TYR A 73 15.89 13.46 -1.05
CA TYR A 73 14.92 12.40 -0.81
C TYR A 73 13.52 13.02 -0.66
N PHE A 74 12.55 12.47 -1.41
CA PHE A 74 11.15 12.83 -1.27
C PHE A 74 10.46 11.78 -0.39
N ILE A 75 9.65 12.27 0.55
CA ILE A 75 8.92 11.43 1.50
C ILE A 75 7.44 11.61 1.22
N MET A 76 6.71 10.51 1.06
CA MET A 76 5.30 10.55 0.68
C MET A 76 4.46 11.46 1.56
N GLN A 77 4.72 11.48 2.87
CA GLN A 77 3.97 12.25 3.86
C GLN A 77 4.19 13.77 3.74
N LYS A 78 5.33 14.21 3.21
CA LYS A 78 5.71 15.63 3.16
C LYS A 78 5.58 16.21 1.76
N THR A 79 5.71 15.38 0.73
CA THR A 79 5.73 15.82 -0.66
C THR A 79 4.32 15.87 -1.22
N LYS A 80 3.91 17.06 -1.68
CA LYS A 80 2.64 17.26 -2.39
C LYS A 80 2.75 16.83 -3.85
N LEU A 81 1.61 16.47 -4.44
CA LEU A 81 1.53 16.13 -5.86
C LEU A 81 1.99 17.31 -6.74
N SER A 82 1.59 18.54 -6.40
CA SER A 82 1.98 19.76 -7.12
C SER A 82 3.49 20.03 -7.17
N GLU A 83 4.29 19.43 -6.29
CA GLU A 83 5.75 19.66 -6.27
C GLU A 83 6.48 18.89 -7.37
N LEU A 84 5.95 17.73 -7.75
CA LEU A 84 6.60 16.82 -8.69
C LEU A 84 5.84 16.62 -10.00
N ILE A 85 4.53 16.88 -10.01
CA ILE A 85 3.67 16.68 -11.17
C ILE A 85 3.52 18.02 -11.91
N ASN A 86 4.39 18.23 -12.89
CA ASN A 86 4.52 19.51 -13.60
C ASN A 86 4.14 19.44 -15.09
N SER A 87 3.91 18.23 -15.62
CA SER A 87 3.60 18.01 -17.03
C SER A 87 2.28 17.26 -17.17
N LYS A 88 1.55 17.59 -18.24
CA LYS A 88 0.51 16.70 -18.76
C LYS A 88 1.16 15.36 -19.15
N GLU A 89 0.42 14.25 -19.01
CA GLU A 89 0.91 12.89 -19.30
C GLU A 89 2.09 12.43 -18.41
N GLN A 90 2.21 12.98 -17.20
CA GLN A 90 3.19 12.49 -16.23
C GLN A 90 2.94 11.01 -15.92
N LYS A 91 3.99 10.20 -15.99
CA LYS A 91 3.97 8.78 -15.65
C LYS A 91 4.62 8.53 -14.30
N LEU A 92 3.99 7.69 -13.48
CA LEU A 92 4.46 7.29 -12.16
C LEU A 92 4.43 5.77 -12.05
N ILE A 93 5.41 5.19 -11.36
CA ILE A 93 5.42 3.78 -11.01
C ILE A 93 5.22 3.69 -9.50
N TYR A 94 4.23 2.94 -9.05
CA TYR A 94 4.00 2.70 -7.63
C TYR A 94 4.37 1.27 -7.30
N THR A 95 5.52 1.07 -6.66
CA THR A 95 5.99 -0.24 -6.24
C THR A 95 5.47 -0.50 -4.83
N PHE A 96 4.72 -1.60 -4.66
CA PHE A 96 4.14 -2.01 -3.37
C PHE A 96 4.75 -3.31 -2.84
N ASP A 97 5.53 -4.01 -3.66
CA ASP A 97 6.29 -5.19 -3.24
C ASP A 97 7.66 -5.16 -3.95
N PHE A 98 8.69 -4.82 -3.19
CA PHE A 98 10.07 -4.72 -3.68
C PHE A 98 10.73 -6.09 -3.85
N PHE A 99 10.28 -7.11 -3.12
CA PHE A 99 10.88 -8.45 -3.20
C PHE A 99 10.52 -9.12 -4.52
N ASN A 100 9.29 -8.91 -4.98
CA ASN A 100 8.79 -9.48 -6.23
C ASN A 100 8.73 -8.46 -7.39
N ASP A 101 9.25 -7.24 -7.19
CA ASP A 101 9.23 -6.11 -8.14
C ASP A 101 7.83 -5.79 -8.71
N ARG A 102 6.80 -5.89 -7.85
CA ARG A 102 5.41 -5.68 -8.27
C ARG A 102 5.04 -4.22 -8.14
N SER A 103 4.50 -3.69 -9.22
CA SER A 103 4.21 -2.27 -9.35
C SER A 103 2.94 -1.99 -10.13
N PHE A 104 2.25 -0.92 -9.74
CA PHE A 104 1.22 -0.29 -10.54
C PHE A 104 1.82 0.79 -11.44
N TYR A 105 1.30 0.88 -12.65
CA TYR A 105 1.65 1.87 -13.64
C TYR A 105 0.57 2.94 -13.64
N ILE A 106 0.98 4.18 -13.35
CA ILE A 106 0.07 5.29 -13.13
C ILE A 106 0.34 6.37 -14.17
N GLU A 107 -0.71 6.85 -14.81
CA GLU A 107 -0.64 7.90 -15.82
C GLU A 107 -1.59 9.04 -15.46
N LEU A 108 -1.10 10.27 -15.53
CA LEU A 108 -1.91 11.48 -15.43
C LEU A 108 -2.65 11.73 -16.75
N THR A 109 -3.93 11.38 -16.79
CA THR A 109 -4.77 11.48 -17.99
C THR A 109 -5.48 12.83 -18.13
N GLY A 110 -5.65 13.56 -17.02
CA GLY A 110 -6.39 14.82 -17.03
C GLY A 110 -6.03 15.76 -15.88
N ILE A 111 -6.22 17.05 -16.14
CA ILE A 111 -6.09 18.11 -15.12
C ILE A 111 -7.31 19.04 -15.26
N ILE A 112 -8.09 19.16 -14.19
CA ILE A 112 -9.26 20.03 -14.11
C ILE A 112 -8.88 21.28 -13.31
N MET A 113 -8.93 22.43 -13.96
CA MET A 113 -8.66 23.74 -13.37
C MET A 113 -9.85 24.25 -12.54
N GLU A 114 -9.60 25.22 -11.65
CA GLU A 114 -10.63 25.97 -10.91
C GLU A 114 -11.60 25.14 -10.05
N ARG A 115 -11.26 23.88 -9.80
CA ARG A 115 -11.90 23.03 -8.81
C ARG A 115 -10.90 22.61 -7.76
N ASN A 116 -11.42 22.40 -6.56
CA ASN A 116 -10.69 21.79 -5.47
C ASN A 116 -11.45 20.55 -5.01
N LEU A 117 -10.71 19.57 -4.55
CA LEU A 117 -11.24 18.34 -3.98
C LEU A 117 -10.74 18.23 -2.53
N ASN A 118 -11.65 18.05 -1.58
CA ASN A 118 -11.28 17.97 -0.15
C ASN A 118 -10.64 16.63 0.21
N GLU A 119 -11.13 15.55 -0.38
CA GLU A 119 -10.65 14.19 -0.15
C GLU A 119 -10.47 13.47 -1.48
N PRO A 120 -9.44 12.63 -1.63
CA PRO A 120 -9.26 11.82 -2.83
C PRO A 120 -10.50 11.02 -3.19
N LEU A 121 -10.83 10.94 -4.48
CA LEU A 121 -12.03 10.26 -4.97
C LEU A 121 -11.64 9.15 -5.93
N VAL A 122 -12.08 7.91 -5.66
CA VAL A 122 -12.01 6.81 -6.63
C VAL A 122 -13.19 6.95 -7.59
N THR A 123 -12.92 7.22 -8.87
CA THR A 123 -13.98 7.41 -9.88
C THR A 123 -14.34 6.14 -10.62
N LEU A 124 -13.41 5.18 -10.71
CA LEU A 124 -13.62 3.92 -11.40
C LEU A 124 -12.75 2.82 -10.76
N LYS A 125 -13.33 1.63 -10.57
CA LYS A 125 -12.60 0.41 -10.21
C LYS A 125 -13.25 -0.74 -10.97
N GLU A 126 -12.51 -1.33 -11.90
CA GLU A 126 -12.94 -2.44 -12.73
C GLU A 126 -11.88 -3.55 -12.74
N GLY A 127 -12.32 -4.78 -13.00
CA GLY A 127 -11.47 -5.97 -13.03
C GLY A 127 -11.07 -6.50 -11.64
N LYS A 128 -10.26 -7.56 -11.65
CA LYS A 128 -9.77 -8.19 -10.43
C LYS A 128 -8.54 -7.44 -9.89
N SER A 129 -8.62 -6.93 -8.67
CA SER A 129 -7.46 -6.35 -7.99
C SER A 129 -6.34 -7.38 -7.83
N PRO A 130 -5.07 -6.99 -8.08
CA PRO A 130 -3.90 -7.69 -7.56
C PRO A 130 -4.00 -8.02 -6.07
N VAL A 131 -3.46 -9.16 -5.65
CA VAL A 131 -3.29 -9.49 -4.24
C VAL A 131 -2.09 -8.75 -3.66
N GLN A 132 -2.08 -8.38 -2.39
CA GLN A 132 -0.94 -7.65 -1.83
C GLN A 132 0.28 -8.56 -1.65
N ILE A 133 0.10 -9.73 -1.02
CA ILE A 133 1.16 -10.70 -0.73
C ILE A 133 0.97 -11.93 -1.64
N LEU A 134 2.03 -12.36 -2.30
CA LEU A 134 2.01 -13.61 -3.07
C LEU A 134 2.08 -14.82 -2.12
N GLY A 135 1.21 -15.81 -2.33
CA GLY A 135 1.17 -17.04 -1.51
C GLY A 135 0.22 -16.96 -0.30
N ASP A 136 -0.38 -15.80 -0.05
CA ASP A 136 -1.50 -15.64 0.88
C ASP A 136 -2.82 -15.85 0.11
N ASP A 137 -2.99 -17.03 -0.49
CA ASP A 137 -4.30 -17.51 -0.94
C ASP A 137 -5.08 -17.97 0.31
N THR A 138 -5.25 -17.09 1.30
CA THR A 138 -6.30 -17.27 2.30
C THR A 138 -7.60 -16.92 1.61
N ASN A 139 -8.22 -17.95 1.01
CA ASN A 139 -9.60 -17.90 0.58
C ASN A 139 -10.44 -17.34 1.74
N GLU A 140 -10.99 -16.14 1.61
CA GLU A 140 -11.89 -15.52 2.61
C GLU A 140 -13.09 -16.43 2.98
N ARG A 141 -13.32 -17.50 2.22
CA ARG A 141 -14.31 -18.55 2.49
C ARG A 141 -13.90 -19.57 3.56
N GLU A 142 -12.61 -19.70 3.88
CA GLU A 142 -12.14 -20.65 4.91
C GLU A 142 -12.07 -20.01 6.30
N LEU A 143 -11.96 -18.66 6.39
CA LEU A 143 -11.95 -17.95 7.67
C LEU A 143 -13.29 -18.03 8.43
N SER A 144 -14.41 -18.23 7.73
CA SER A 144 -15.71 -18.45 8.38
C SER A 144 -15.86 -19.85 8.97
N THR A 145 -15.09 -20.83 8.49
CA THR A 145 -15.14 -22.21 9.00
C THR A 145 -14.26 -22.38 10.24
N ILE A 146 -13.12 -21.69 10.31
CA ILE A 146 -12.17 -21.81 11.44
C ILE A 146 -12.71 -21.15 12.73
N ARG A 147 -13.55 -20.12 12.65
CA ARG A 147 -14.11 -19.44 13.84
C ARG A 147 -15.07 -20.29 14.68
N GLU A 148 -15.62 -21.36 14.13
CA GLU A 148 -16.51 -22.27 14.88
C GLU A 148 -15.78 -23.47 15.50
N GLU A 149 -14.58 -23.83 15.03
CA GLU A 149 -13.88 -25.05 15.49
C GLU A 149 -12.73 -24.84 16.49
N GLU A 150 -12.16 -23.63 16.67
CA GLU A 150 -11.08 -23.40 17.65
C GLU A 150 -11.53 -22.73 18.96
N VAL A 151 -12.56 -23.27 19.61
CA VAL A 151 -12.80 -23.05 21.05
C VAL A 151 -12.77 -24.38 21.78
N TYR A 152 -11.63 -25.05 21.77
CA TYR A 152 -11.19 -25.99 22.81
C TYR A 152 -9.67 -26.23 22.63
N MET A 153 -8.86 -25.20 22.93
CA MET A 153 -7.48 -25.48 23.33
C MET A 153 -7.54 -26.12 24.72
N ASP A 154 -7.55 -27.45 24.73
CA ASP A 154 -7.29 -28.27 25.90
C ASP A 154 -5.84 -27.99 26.36
N PHE A 155 -5.68 -26.96 27.19
CA PHE A 155 -4.48 -26.77 27.95
C PHE A 155 -4.43 -27.92 28.95
N GLY A 156 -3.77 -29.01 28.55
CA GLY A 156 -3.51 -30.16 29.41
C GLY A 156 -3.05 -29.69 30.78
N GLU A 157 -3.64 -30.27 31.82
CA GLU A 157 -3.33 -29.94 33.21
C GLU A 157 -1.81 -30.02 33.44
N LEU A 158 -1.22 -28.89 33.82
CA LEU A 158 0.19 -28.80 34.21
C LEU A 158 0.34 -29.46 35.59
N GLU A 159 0.51 -30.79 35.60
CA GLU A 159 0.70 -31.57 36.84
C GLU A 159 2.12 -31.44 37.43
N ASP A 160 3.11 -30.90 36.71
CA ASP A 160 4.54 -30.94 37.11
C ASP A 160 5.14 -29.59 37.56
N TYR A 161 4.38 -28.71 38.22
CA TYR A 161 4.98 -27.52 38.86
C TYR A 161 5.72 -27.84 40.17
N THR A 162 5.45 -28.99 40.79
CA THR A 162 6.05 -29.38 42.08
C THR A 162 7.38 -30.10 41.97
N GLU A 163 7.82 -30.55 40.79
CA GLU A 163 9.08 -31.30 40.65
C GLU A 163 10.32 -30.41 40.43
N ILE A 164 10.17 -29.14 40.02
CA ILE A 164 11.32 -28.25 39.72
C ILE A 164 11.82 -27.45 40.92
N PHE A 165 10.95 -27.15 41.88
CA PHE A 165 11.35 -26.51 43.14
C PHE A 165 11.11 -27.51 44.26
N GLY A 166 12.14 -28.32 44.55
CA GLY A 166 12.16 -29.17 45.72
C GLY A 166 11.82 -28.36 46.97
N GLU A 167 11.05 -28.99 47.87
CA GLU A 167 10.55 -28.40 49.10
C GLU A 167 11.64 -27.59 49.81
N MET A 168 11.40 -26.29 49.95
CA MET A 168 12.19 -25.44 50.83
C MET A 168 11.76 -25.81 52.24
N ASP A 169 12.55 -26.68 52.90
CA ASP A 169 12.36 -27.04 54.30
C ASP A 169 12.36 -25.75 55.14
N ASP A 170 11.21 -25.41 55.73
CA ASP A 170 11.09 -24.42 56.78
C ASP A 170 11.71 -24.98 58.07
N PHE A 171 12.95 -24.62 58.40
CA PHE A 171 13.48 -24.65 59.78
C PHE A 171 14.59 -23.60 60.02
#